data_AF-A0A0J9S9F2-F1
#
_entry.id   AF-A0A0J9S9F2-F1
#
_cell.length_a   1.000
_cell.length_b   1.000
_cell.length_c   1.000
_cell.angle_alpha   90.00
_cell.angle_beta   90.00
_cell.angle_gamma   90.00
#
_symmetry.space_group_name_H-M   'P 1'
#
loop_
_entity.id
_entity.type
_entity.pdbx_description
1 polymer ?
#
loop_
_entity_poly.entity_id
_entity_poly.type
_entity_poly.pdbx_seq_one_letter_code
_entity_poly.pdbx_strand_id
1 'polypeptide(L)'
;MYSQLKKKGLNDLDLYKKLYKHRYSKKNVLGKFDCYGEKKIFDNFDYINELKNKLQHDKRSFNKKLDKMFTIRFVLFGLVPLIGFIIPLLKNENFEIIQGCFQGCNIKGHLEDGGAQPFPHKPQYKMLSISKSTWKTICIVDIVFLYVSLVIVSCVILYIIIKVVKYNKLKAGRDKMSLKEYYHFTKSLL
;
A
#
# COMPACT_ATOMS: atom_id res chain seq x y z
N MET A 1 23.72 30.87 -7.21
CA MET A 1 23.12 30.56 -5.88
C MET A 1 23.64 29.25 -5.28
N TYR A 2 23.65 28.14 -6.03
CA TYR A 2 24.13 26.82 -5.55
C TYR A 2 25.62 26.83 -5.13
N SER A 3 26.48 27.48 -5.91
CA SER A 3 27.92 27.64 -5.64
C SER A 3 28.25 28.48 -4.40
N GLN A 4 27.41 29.46 -4.05
CA GLN A 4 27.65 30.34 -2.89
C GLN A 4 27.23 29.69 -1.56
N LEU A 5 26.28 28.76 -1.57
CA LEU A 5 25.87 28.03 -0.37
C LEU A 5 26.82 26.88 -0.04
N LYS A 6 27.42 26.23 -1.06
CA LYS A 6 28.47 25.22 -0.85
C LYS A 6 29.74 25.82 -0.22
N LYS A 7 30.04 27.09 -0.51
CA LYS A 7 31.10 27.87 0.16
C LYS A 7 30.85 28.13 1.65
N LYS A 8 29.61 27.97 2.15
CA LYS A 8 29.24 28.16 3.57
C LYS A 8 29.35 26.88 4.43
N GLY A 9 29.96 25.80 3.92
CA GLY A 9 30.19 24.56 4.69
C GLY A 9 28.95 23.70 4.96
N LEU A 10 27.81 23.99 4.33
CA LEU A 10 26.59 23.18 4.41
C LEU A 10 26.78 21.87 3.64
N ASN A 11 26.39 20.73 4.23
CA ASN A 11 26.35 19.46 3.49
C ASN A 11 25.21 19.46 2.45
N ASP A 12 25.33 18.59 1.44
CA ASP A 12 24.42 18.56 0.28
C ASP A 12 22.94 18.34 0.65
N LEU A 13 22.63 17.57 1.70
CA LEU A 13 21.29 17.36 2.24
C LEU A 13 20.70 18.66 2.83
N ASP A 14 21.48 19.41 3.60
CA ASP A 14 21.00 20.65 4.24
C ASP A 14 20.73 21.73 3.19
N LEU A 15 21.63 21.83 2.22
CA LEU A 15 21.45 22.70 1.06
C LEU A 15 20.21 22.28 0.25
N TYR A 16 20.02 20.97 0.03
CA TYR A 16 18.85 20.43 -0.64
C TYR A 16 17.55 20.80 0.09
N LYS A 17 17.48 20.64 1.41
CA LYS A 17 16.30 21.01 2.21
C LYS A 17 16.05 22.52 2.21
N LYS A 18 17.10 23.35 2.31
CA LYS A 18 16.99 24.82 2.31
C LYS A 18 16.37 25.35 1.01
N LEU A 19 16.68 24.72 -0.11
CA LEU A 19 16.13 25.08 -1.43
C LEU A 19 14.72 24.50 -1.70
N TYR A 20 14.09 23.82 -0.74
CA TYR A 20 12.77 23.21 -0.90
C TYR A 20 11.70 24.20 -1.40
N LYS A 21 11.55 25.36 -0.75
CA LYS A 21 10.51 26.36 -1.08
C LYS A 21 10.61 26.82 -2.53
N HIS A 22 11.84 27.05 -3.00
CA HIS A 22 12.11 27.45 -4.38
C HIS A 22 11.83 26.33 -5.38
N ARG A 23 12.15 25.06 -5.07
CA ARG A 23 11.78 23.93 -5.94
C ARG A 23 10.27 23.72 -5.98
N TYR A 24 9.60 23.83 -4.84
CA TYR A 24 8.16 23.64 -4.72
C TYR A 24 7.37 24.70 -5.51
N SER A 25 7.78 25.98 -5.45
CA SER A 25 7.08 27.06 -6.17
C SER A 25 7.18 26.93 -7.69
N LYS A 26 8.25 26.33 -8.21
CA LYS A 26 8.49 26.15 -9.65
C LYS A 26 7.82 24.91 -10.26
N LYS A 27 7.14 24.08 -9.46
CA LYS A 27 6.55 22.82 -9.92
C LYS A 27 5.05 22.95 -10.22
N ASN A 28 4.59 22.20 -11.21
CA ASN A 28 3.16 21.99 -11.49
C ASN A 28 2.49 21.19 -10.35
N VAL A 29 1.16 21.06 -10.36
CA VAL A 29 0.38 20.40 -9.29
C VAL A 29 0.93 19.02 -8.91
N LEU A 30 1.14 18.13 -9.88
CA LEU A 30 1.73 16.79 -9.64
C LEU A 30 3.16 16.88 -9.08
N GLY A 31 3.96 17.83 -9.57
CA GLY A 31 5.31 18.05 -9.08
C GLY A 31 5.35 18.61 -7.66
N LYS A 32 4.32 19.34 -7.23
CA LYS A 32 4.14 19.80 -5.85
C LYS A 32 3.80 18.62 -4.93
N PHE A 33 2.94 17.71 -5.37
CA PHE A 33 2.66 16.46 -4.64
C PHE A 33 3.93 15.61 -4.47
N ASP A 34 4.72 15.41 -5.53
CA ASP A 34 6.00 14.69 -5.41
C ASP A 34 6.99 15.42 -4.48
N CYS A 35 7.13 16.75 -4.58
CA CYS A 35 8.01 17.50 -3.69
C CYS A 35 7.57 17.41 -2.23
N TYR A 36 6.26 17.50 -1.97
CA TYR A 36 5.70 17.38 -0.64
C TYR A 36 5.92 15.98 -0.06
N GLY A 37 5.63 14.93 -0.85
CA GLY A 37 5.85 13.54 -0.46
C GLY A 37 7.31 13.26 -0.13
N GLU A 38 8.23 13.71 -0.99
CA GLU A 38 9.67 13.60 -0.74
C GLU A 38 10.09 14.30 0.56
N LYS A 39 9.61 15.53 0.79
CA LYS A 39 9.90 16.26 2.03
C LYS A 39 9.40 15.46 3.25
N LYS A 40 8.18 14.94 3.20
CA LYS A 40 7.60 14.15 4.30
C LYS A 40 8.42 12.90 4.61
N ILE A 41 8.93 12.22 3.57
CA ILE A 41 9.83 11.08 3.73
C ILE A 41 11.13 11.52 4.40
N PHE A 42 11.75 12.63 3.93
CA PHE A 42 13.01 13.13 4.48
C PHE A 42 12.88 13.52 5.95
N ASP A 43 11.79 14.21 6.31
CA ASP A 43 11.51 14.60 7.70
C ASP A 43 11.35 13.38 8.61
N ASN A 44 10.68 12.31 8.14
CA ASN A 44 10.58 11.05 8.89
C ASN A 44 11.96 10.38 9.06
N PHE A 45 12.83 10.42 8.04
CA PHE A 45 14.18 9.88 8.12
C PHE A 45 15.09 10.64 9.08
N ASP A 46 14.94 11.97 9.15
CA ASP A 46 15.64 12.77 10.16
C ASP A 46 15.22 12.37 11.57
N TYR A 47 13.91 12.22 11.80
CA TYR A 47 13.39 11.75 13.08
C TYR A 47 13.93 10.37 13.48
N ILE A 48 14.01 9.43 12.53
CA ILE A 48 14.60 8.10 12.74
C ILE A 48 16.08 8.21 13.11
N ASN A 49 16.84 9.08 12.42
CA ASN A 49 18.25 9.29 12.72
C ASN A 49 18.44 9.93 14.11
N GLU A 50 17.58 10.88 14.49
CA GLU A 50 17.59 11.50 15.81
C GLU A 50 17.28 10.48 16.91
N LEU A 51 16.27 9.64 16.71
CA LEU A 51 15.96 8.53 17.61
C LEU A 51 17.13 7.56 17.73
N LYS A 52 17.79 7.23 16.61
CA LYS A 52 18.95 6.34 16.59
C LYS A 52 20.09 6.89 17.43
N ASN A 53 20.35 8.19 17.34
CA ASN A 53 21.39 8.84 18.13
C ASN A 53 21.01 8.89 19.62
N LYS A 54 19.77 9.26 19.95
CA LYS A 54 19.28 9.30 21.34
C LYS A 54 19.26 7.93 22.03
N LEU A 55 19.04 6.86 21.26
CA LEU A 55 18.91 5.49 21.75
C LEU A 55 20.06 4.59 21.28
N GLN A 56 21.23 5.16 20.99
CA GLN A 56 22.37 4.44 20.41
C GLN A 56 22.81 3.23 21.27
N HIS A 57 22.68 3.33 22.59
CA HIS A 57 23.03 2.27 23.53
C HIS A 57 21.88 1.30 23.83
N ASP A 58 20.64 1.63 23.45
CA ASP A 58 19.44 0.81 23.67
C ASP A 58 18.78 0.45 22.33
N LYS A 59 19.45 -0.45 21.60
CA LYS A 59 18.98 -0.97 20.31
C LYS A 59 17.58 -1.59 20.41
N ARG A 60 17.23 -2.18 21.55
CA ARG A 60 15.93 -2.82 21.77
C ARG A 60 14.80 -1.79 21.81
N SER A 61 14.99 -0.70 22.57
CA SER A 61 14.03 0.40 22.64
C SER A 61 13.90 1.15 21.31
N PHE A 62 15.02 1.35 20.60
CA PHE A 62 15.02 1.91 19.25
C PHE A 62 14.18 1.07 18.28
N ASN A 63 14.45 -0.23 18.19
CA ASN A 63 13.72 -1.13 17.29
C ASN A 63 12.22 -1.20 17.63
N LYS A 64 11.84 -1.23 18.93
CA LYS A 64 10.43 -1.19 19.35
C LYS A 64 9.73 0.10 18.92
N LYS A 65 10.40 1.26 19.02
CA LYS A 65 9.82 2.55 18.60
C LYS A 65 9.68 2.64 17.08
N LEU A 66 10.68 2.17 16.34
CA LEU A 66 10.62 2.09 14.88
C LEU A 66 9.49 1.16 14.43
N ASP A 67 9.42 -0.04 14.98
CA ASP A 67 8.38 -1.02 14.70
C ASP A 67 7.00 -0.41 14.94
N LYS A 68 6.75 0.20 16.11
CA LYS A 68 5.47 0.87 16.39
C LYS A 68 5.11 1.99 15.40
N MET A 69 6.10 2.74 14.90
CA MET A 69 5.89 3.83 13.93
C MET A 69 5.51 3.32 12.54
N PHE A 70 6.16 2.25 12.09
CA PHE A 70 5.98 1.70 10.75
C PHE A 70 4.88 0.65 10.67
N THR A 71 4.80 -0.23 11.65
CA THR A 71 3.86 -1.37 11.68
C THR A 71 2.42 -0.91 11.59
N ILE A 72 2.00 0.09 12.37
CA ILE A 72 0.61 0.57 12.28
C ILE A 72 0.27 1.10 10.87
N ARG A 73 1.20 1.79 10.22
CA ARG A 73 0.97 2.40 8.90
C ARG A 73 0.99 1.33 7.80
N PHE A 74 1.92 0.37 7.86
CA PHE A 74 1.97 -0.73 6.91
C PHE A 74 0.80 -1.69 7.05
N VAL A 75 0.35 -1.98 8.28
CA VAL A 75 -0.85 -2.79 8.54
C VAL A 75 -2.07 -2.13 7.89
N LEU A 76 -2.28 -0.83 8.10
CA LEU A 76 -3.39 -0.10 7.49
C LEU A 76 -3.34 -0.13 5.96
N PHE A 77 -2.15 0.01 5.35
CA PHE A 77 -1.98 -0.08 3.89
C PHE A 77 -2.21 -1.51 3.36
N GLY A 78 -1.76 -2.52 4.09
CA GLY A 78 -1.94 -3.93 3.74
C GLY A 78 -3.39 -4.43 3.87
N LEU A 79 -4.21 -3.77 4.69
CA LEU A 79 -5.64 -4.08 4.79
C LEU A 79 -6.42 -3.71 3.53
N VAL A 80 -5.96 -2.74 2.73
CA VAL A 80 -6.70 -2.28 1.55
C VAL A 80 -6.88 -3.38 0.50
N PRO A 81 -5.82 -4.09 0.04
CA PRO A 81 -6.00 -5.21 -0.88
C PRO A 81 -6.76 -6.40 -0.26
N LEU A 82 -6.65 -6.60 1.06
CA LEU A 82 -7.32 -7.70 1.76
C LEU A 82 -8.84 -7.60 1.69
N ILE A 83 -9.40 -6.38 1.67
CA ILE A 83 -10.85 -6.18 1.52
C ILE A 83 -11.35 -6.77 0.18
N GLY A 84 -10.60 -6.56 -0.91
CA GLY A 84 -10.93 -7.11 -2.24
C GLY A 84 -10.80 -8.64 -2.32
N PHE A 85 -10.06 -9.26 -1.39
CA PHE A 85 -9.89 -10.71 -1.35
C PHE A 85 -11.04 -11.43 -0.63
N ILE A 86 -11.71 -10.77 0.32
CA ILE A 86 -12.74 -11.42 1.17
C ILE A 86 -13.97 -11.81 0.35
N ILE A 87 -14.43 -10.96 -0.57
CA ILE A 87 -15.71 -11.16 -1.26
C ILE A 87 -15.72 -12.41 -2.16
N PRO A 88 -14.70 -12.66 -3.01
CA PRO A 88 -14.62 -13.91 -3.77
C PRO A 88 -14.57 -15.20 -2.92
N LEU A 89 -14.09 -15.12 -1.67
CA LEU A 89 -14.04 -16.26 -0.76
C LEU A 89 -15.40 -16.62 -0.15
N LEU A 90 -16.34 -15.69 -0.08
CA LEU A 90 -17.66 -15.94 0.51
C LEU A 90 -18.46 -16.99 -0.27
N LYS A 91 -18.28 -17.03 -1.59
CA LYS A 91 -18.90 -18.03 -2.46
C LYS A 91 -18.19 -18.14 -3.80
N ASN A 92 -17.58 -19.30 -4.04
CA ASN A 92 -16.84 -19.71 -5.24
C ASN A 92 -17.32 -21.11 -5.66
N GLU A 93 -17.03 -21.50 -6.90
CA GLU A 93 -17.24 -22.85 -7.46
C GLU A 93 -16.66 -23.97 -6.57
N ASN A 94 -15.57 -23.71 -5.85
CA ASN A 94 -14.92 -24.70 -4.97
C ASN A 94 -15.32 -24.60 -3.49
N PHE A 95 -15.84 -23.45 -3.04
CA PHE A 95 -16.08 -23.17 -1.63
C PHE A 95 -17.32 -22.28 -1.46
N GLU A 96 -18.31 -22.77 -0.72
CA GLU A 96 -19.53 -22.03 -0.40
C GLU A 96 -19.60 -21.76 1.11
N ILE A 97 -19.06 -20.62 1.56
CA ILE A 97 -19.26 -20.16 2.94
C ILE A 97 -20.71 -19.71 3.11
N ILE A 98 -21.21 -18.96 2.13
CA ILE A 98 -22.62 -18.58 2.05
C ILE A 98 -23.39 -19.68 1.31
N GLN A 99 -24.07 -20.52 2.08
CA GLN A 99 -24.97 -21.54 1.55
C GLN A 99 -26.28 -20.92 1.06
N GLY A 100 -26.67 -21.24 -0.17
CA GLY A 100 -27.95 -20.83 -0.73
C GLY A 100 -27.92 -20.65 -2.24
N CYS A 101 -29.08 -20.69 -2.88
CA CYS A 101 -29.23 -20.47 -4.31
C CYS A 101 -29.36 -18.98 -4.62
N PHE A 102 -28.76 -18.53 -5.72
CA PHE A 102 -28.97 -17.16 -6.17
C PHE A 102 -30.40 -16.95 -6.67
N GLN A 103 -30.86 -15.69 -6.64
CA GLN A 103 -32.15 -15.30 -7.18
C GLN A 103 -32.26 -15.73 -8.65
N GLY A 104 -33.38 -16.38 -9.01
CA GLY A 104 -33.59 -16.92 -10.35
C GLY A 104 -32.90 -18.28 -10.58
N CYS A 105 -32.76 -19.09 -9.52
CA CYS A 105 -32.23 -20.44 -9.64
C CYS A 105 -33.17 -21.33 -10.48
N ASN A 106 -32.64 -21.91 -11.55
CA ASN A 106 -33.35 -22.83 -12.45
C ASN A 106 -32.83 -24.28 -12.35
N ILE A 107 -32.17 -24.63 -11.25
CA ILE A 107 -31.62 -25.98 -11.06
C ILE A 107 -32.79 -26.90 -10.73
N LYS A 108 -33.10 -27.83 -11.64
CA LYS A 108 -34.28 -28.73 -11.52
C LYS A 108 -34.34 -29.47 -10.17
N GLY A 109 -33.19 -29.91 -9.63
CA GLY A 109 -33.14 -30.59 -8.33
C GLY A 109 -33.55 -29.72 -7.13
N HIS A 110 -33.46 -28.40 -7.26
CA HIS A 110 -33.76 -27.42 -6.21
C HIS A 110 -35.21 -26.93 -6.21
N LEU A 111 -35.94 -27.15 -7.30
CA LEU A 111 -37.33 -26.74 -7.47
C LEU A 111 -38.28 -27.84 -6.98
N GLU A 112 -39.47 -27.46 -6.51
CA GLU A 112 -40.53 -28.42 -6.17
C GLU A 112 -41.11 -29.09 -7.43
N ASP A 113 -41.37 -30.38 -7.35
CA ASP A 113 -41.99 -31.14 -8.43
C ASP A 113 -43.53 -30.99 -8.32
N GLY A 114 -44.20 -30.47 -9.37
CA GLY A 114 -45.67 -30.55 -9.51
C GLY A 114 -46.52 -29.28 -9.33
N GLY A 115 -45.93 -28.08 -9.32
CA GLY A 115 -46.65 -26.79 -9.29
C GLY A 115 -46.84 -26.05 -10.63
N ALA A 116 -47.53 -24.90 -10.61
CA ALA A 116 -47.60 -23.98 -11.75
C ALA A 116 -46.25 -23.26 -11.96
N GLN A 117 -45.87 -23.02 -13.21
CA GLN A 117 -44.62 -22.34 -13.56
C GLN A 117 -44.63 -20.86 -13.10
N PRO A 118 -43.54 -20.32 -12.52
CA PRO A 118 -42.31 -21.01 -12.11
C PRO A 118 -42.50 -21.79 -10.80
N PHE A 119 -41.94 -23.01 -10.75
CA PHE A 119 -41.99 -23.85 -9.55
C PHE A 119 -41.33 -23.16 -8.34
N PRO A 120 -41.94 -23.21 -7.14
CA PRO A 120 -41.31 -22.71 -5.93
C PRO A 120 -40.05 -23.51 -5.59
N HIS A 121 -39.13 -22.86 -4.86
CA HIS A 121 -37.87 -23.45 -4.43
C HIS A 121 -38.11 -24.38 -3.24
N LYS A 122 -37.53 -25.59 -3.23
CA LYS A 122 -37.67 -26.51 -2.09
C LYS A 122 -37.18 -25.83 -0.79
N PRO A 123 -37.91 -26.00 0.33
CA PRO A 123 -37.63 -25.29 1.59
C PRO A 123 -36.25 -25.60 2.19
N GLN A 124 -35.65 -26.75 1.83
CA GLN A 124 -34.31 -27.16 2.24
C GLN A 124 -33.17 -26.32 1.64
N TYR A 125 -33.46 -25.49 0.63
CA TYR A 125 -32.46 -24.64 -0.01
C TYR A 125 -32.84 -23.16 0.16
N LYS A 126 -31.99 -22.42 0.84
CA LYS A 126 -32.17 -20.99 1.08
C LYS A 126 -31.96 -20.19 -0.21
N MET A 127 -32.86 -19.25 -0.54
CA MET A 127 -32.66 -18.34 -1.66
C MET A 127 -32.03 -17.02 -1.18
N LEU A 128 -30.98 -16.59 -1.88
CA LEU A 128 -30.34 -15.30 -1.73
C LEU A 128 -31.10 -14.26 -2.56
N SER A 129 -31.15 -13.02 -2.06
CA SER A 129 -31.72 -11.87 -2.78
C SER A 129 -30.84 -11.37 -3.93
N ILE A 130 -29.66 -11.95 -4.12
CA ILE A 130 -28.69 -11.54 -5.14
C ILE A 130 -28.78 -12.53 -6.31
N SER A 131 -28.82 -12.01 -7.53
CA SER A 131 -28.77 -12.83 -8.75
C SER A 131 -27.36 -13.35 -9.04
N LYS A 132 -27.25 -14.46 -9.77
CA LYS A 132 -25.94 -15.05 -10.14
C LYS A 132 -25.09 -14.08 -10.98
N SER A 133 -25.72 -13.33 -11.88
CA SER A 133 -25.03 -12.35 -12.73
C SER A 133 -24.51 -11.17 -11.90
N THR A 134 -25.34 -10.65 -10.98
CA THR A 134 -24.91 -9.58 -10.05
C THR A 134 -23.72 -10.03 -9.20
N TRP A 135 -23.76 -11.24 -8.63
CA TRP A 135 -22.64 -11.80 -7.87
C TRP A 135 -21.37 -11.88 -8.71
N LYS A 136 -21.46 -12.40 -9.93
CA LYS A 136 -20.32 -12.49 -10.85
C LYS A 136 -19.72 -11.11 -11.15
N THR A 137 -20.55 -10.10 -11.38
CA THR A 137 -20.08 -8.72 -11.60
C THR A 137 -19.35 -8.17 -10.37
N ILE A 138 -19.90 -8.39 -9.16
CA ILE A 138 -19.25 -7.98 -7.90
C ILE A 138 -17.85 -8.63 -7.79
N CYS A 139 -17.77 -9.95 -7.99
CA CYS A 139 -16.48 -10.65 -7.94
C CYS A 139 -15.46 -10.10 -8.95
N ILE A 140 -15.89 -9.78 -10.18
CA ILE A 140 -15.00 -9.20 -11.19
C ILE A 140 -14.48 -7.82 -10.74
N VAL A 141 -15.36 -6.96 -10.26
CA VAL A 141 -14.98 -5.61 -9.78
C VAL A 141 -14.00 -5.71 -8.60
N ASP A 142 -14.24 -6.62 -7.66
CA ASP A 142 -13.36 -6.83 -6.51
C ASP A 142 -12.00 -7.39 -6.91
N ILE A 143 -11.95 -8.33 -7.87
CA ILE A 143 -10.69 -8.85 -8.40
C ILE A 143 -9.89 -7.72 -9.08
N VAL A 144 -10.54 -6.90 -9.90
CA VAL A 144 -9.90 -5.72 -10.51
C VAL A 144 -9.40 -4.76 -9.43
N PHE A 145 -10.21 -4.49 -8.41
CA PHE A 145 -9.82 -3.65 -7.28
C PHE A 145 -8.63 -4.22 -6.51
N LEU A 146 -8.57 -5.54 -6.28
CA LEU A 146 -7.44 -6.22 -5.65
C LEU A 146 -6.16 -6.00 -6.45
N TYR A 147 -6.18 -6.27 -7.77
CA TYR A 147 -4.99 -6.06 -8.60
C TYR A 147 -4.55 -4.60 -8.66
N VAL A 148 -5.50 -3.67 -8.83
CA VAL A 148 -5.20 -2.23 -8.87
C VAL A 148 -4.63 -1.75 -7.53
N SER A 149 -5.25 -2.13 -6.41
CA SER A 149 -4.77 -1.75 -5.07
C SER A 149 -3.39 -2.35 -4.77
N LEU A 150 -3.14 -3.60 -5.17
CA LEU A 150 -1.82 -4.25 -5.03
C LEU A 150 -0.74 -3.51 -5.82
N VAL A 151 -1.03 -3.12 -7.06
CA VAL A 151 -0.11 -2.32 -7.89
C VAL A 151 0.15 -0.95 -7.25
N ILE A 152 -0.89 -0.27 -6.76
CA ILE A 152 -0.74 1.03 -6.07
C ILE A 152 0.15 0.89 -4.83
N VAL A 153 -0.12 -0.09 -3.97
CA VAL A 153 0.68 -0.34 -2.75
C VAL A 153 2.13 -0.61 -3.12
N SER A 154 2.37 -1.44 -4.13
CA SER A 154 3.72 -1.74 -4.63
C SER A 154 4.43 -0.48 -5.14
N CYS A 155 3.75 0.36 -5.93
CA CYS A 155 4.27 1.64 -6.41
C CYS A 155 4.62 2.59 -5.26
N VAL A 156 3.79 2.67 -4.22
CA VAL A 156 4.07 3.50 -3.02
C VAL A 156 5.30 2.99 -2.27
N ILE A 157 5.45 1.67 -2.11
CA ILE A 157 6.63 1.08 -1.46
C ILE A 157 7.90 1.39 -2.27
N LEU A 158 7.88 1.16 -3.59
CA LEU A 158 8.99 1.47 -4.48
C LEU A 158 9.34 2.97 -4.44
N TYR A 159 8.34 3.84 -4.44
CA TYR A 159 8.52 5.28 -4.31
C TYR A 159 9.24 5.64 -3.01
N ILE A 160 8.81 5.08 -1.87
CA ILE A 160 9.47 5.28 -0.57
C ILE A 160 10.93 4.87 -0.68
N ILE A 161 11.23 3.65 -1.15
CA ILE A 161 12.60 3.12 -1.29
C ILE A 161 13.48 4.06 -2.14
N ILE A 162 12.99 4.49 -3.30
CA ILE A 162 13.70 5.41 -4.19
C ILE A 162 14.05 6.72 -3.46
N LYS A 163 13.09 7.29 -2.72
CA LYS A 163 13.32 8.52 -1.95
C LYS A 163 14.26 8.31 -0.76
N VAL A 164 14.23 7.15 -0.10
CA VAL A 164 15.20 6.78 0.96
C VAL A 164 16.62 6.75 0.41
N VAL A 165 16.81 6.13 -0.75
CA VAL A 165 18.11 6.08 -1.41
C VAL A 165 18.59 7.49 -1.75
N LYS A 166 17.70 8.35 -2.26
CA LYS A 166 18.02 9.75 -2.53
C LYS A 166 18.43 10.50 -1.25
N TYR A 167 17.72 10.30 -0.13
CA TYR A 167 18.08 10.89 1.15
C TYR A 167 19.49 10.50 1.58
N ASN A 168 19.82 9.20 1.55
CA ASN A 168 21.14 8.69 1.93
C ASN A 168 22.25 9.20 1.00
N LYS A 169 21.99 9.31 -0.30
CA LYS A 169 22.92 9.91 -1.28
C LYS A 169 23.27 11.35 -0.92
N LEU A 170 22.24 12.18 -0.68
CA LEU A 170 22.41 13.57 -0.30
C LEU A 170 23.12 13.71 1.06
N LYS A 171 22.81 12.85 2.02
CA LYS A 171 23.45 12.85 3.35
C LYS A 171 24.94 12.50 3.28
N ALA A 172 25.32 11.61 2.37
CA ALA A 172 26.71 11.20 2.17
C ALA A 172 27.50 12.14 1.24
N GLY A 173 26.86 13.14 0.63
CA GLY A 173 27.48 14.00 -0.40
C GLY A 173 27.88 13.23 -1.67
N ARG A 174 27.20 12.10 -1.95
CA ARG A 174 27.53 11.20 -3.06
C ARG A 174 26.49 11.28 -4.17
N ASP A 175 26.98 11.32 -5.41
CA ASP A 175 26.13 11.44 -6.61
C ASP A 175 25.57 10.08 -7.08
N LYS A 176 26.33 8.99 -6.92
CA LYS A 176 25.91 7.61 -7.23
C LYS A 176 26.15 6.66 -6.06
N MET A 177 25.24 5.70 -5.87
CA MET A 177 25.35 4.60 -4.92
C MET A 177 25.40 3.31 -5.74
N SER A 178 26.32 2.42 -5.41
CA SER A 178 26.50 1.17 -6.16
C SER A 178 25.37 0.17 -5.85
N LEU A 179 25.09 -0.74 -6.77
CA LEU A 179 24.14 -1.85 -6.57
C LEU A 179 24.47 -2.70 -5.33
N LYS A 180 25.76 -2.80 -4.99
CA LYS A 180 26.27 -3.49 -3.80
C LYS A 180 25.86 -2.80 -2.50
N GLU A 181 25.95 -1.47 -2.46
CA GLU A 181 25.48 -0.67 -1.32
C GLU A 181 23.95 -0.71 -1.20
N TYR A 182 23.23 -0.79 -2.33
CA TYR A 182 21.78 -0.97 -2.34
C TYR A 182 21.37 -2.29 -1.68
N TYR A 183 22.01 -3.41 -2.06
CA TYR A 183 21.78 -4.71 -1.46
C TYR A 183 22.11 -4.76 0.03
N HIS A 184 23.21 -4.14 0.46
CA HIS A 184 23.55 -4.06 1.88
C HIS A 184 22.56 -3.19 2.67
N PHE A 185 22.04 -2.11 2.09
CA PHE A 185 21.05 -1.27 2.73
C PHE A 185 19.72 -2.00 2.89
N THR A 186 19.21 -2.65 1.84
CA THR A 186 17.98 -3.45 1.94
C THR A 186 18.14 -4.62 2.90
N LYS A 187 19.32 -5.27 2.92
CA LYS A 187 19.66 -6.32 3.90
C LYS A 187 19.75 -5.79 5.34
N SER A 188 20.08 -4.53 5.55
CA SER A 188 20.10 -3.94 6.90
C SER A 188 18.71 -3.54 7.42
N LEU A 189 17.71 -3.52 6.53
CA LEU A 189 16.32 -3.22 6.84
C LEU A 189 15.46 -4.49 7.02
N LEU A 190 16.01 -5.66 6.68
CA LEU A 190 15.41 -6.98 6.80
C LEU A 190 16.02 -7.70 8.02
#